data_AF-A0A8T3Y855-F1
#
_entry.id   AF-A0A8T3Y855-F1
#
_cell.length_a   1.000
_cell.length_b   1.000
_cell.length_c   1.000
_cell.angle_alpha   90.00
_cell.angle_beta   90.00
_cell.angle_gamma   90.00
#
_symmetry.space_group_name_H-M   'P 1'
#
loop_
_entity.id
_entity.type
_entity.pdbx_description
1 polymer ?
#
loop_
_entity_poly.entity_id
_entity_poly.type
_entity_poly.pdbx_seq_one_letter_code
_entity_poly.pdbx_strand_id
1 'polypeptide(L)'
;MAITLQDYQPIVDNSVYARKVSGEKPGIALVFLSRHTKPTEEQILAYIQDTAKRVSGAANLIVVGSAARQDRTPLEAVLLKLPLPVLEHVATGRPDCTQFLRQHMDDRARRQTPQQYVTIGYGTLPEAGFTPGQNEAHYTGELAQETKKGNGYGRAWDVELLIENDLLPASEDIKIMLRHQTTRSRTLVVTPDQYDANDISDAFRAVRAGLDKPETLSQIPDRSEIIRELFALDPVVELFNFIMQSVMEQQQAQARKLRPQY
;
A
#
# COMPACT_ATOMS: atom_id res chain seq x y z
N MET A 1 -20.63 16.52 -0.37
CA MET A 1 -21.26 16.08 -1.63
C MET A 1 -20.91 14.60 -1.79
N ALA A 2 -21.81 13.78 -2.34
CA ALA A 2 -21.56 12.35 -2.51
C ALA A 2 -21.12 12.10 -3.95
N ILE A 3 -20.08 11.29 -4.14
CA ILE A 3 -19.62 10.85 -5.46
C ILE A 3 -20.60 9.76 -5.93
N THR A 4 -21.11 9.90 -7.15
CA THR A 4 -22.01 8.93 -7.76
C THR A 4 -21.31 8.24 -8.91
N LEU A 5 -21.18 6.92 -8.84
CA LEU A 5 -20.65 6.11 -9.93
C LEU A 5 -21.81 5.50 -10.72
N GLN A 6 -21.74 5.58 -12.05
CA GLN A 6 -22.77 4.99 -12.91
C GLN A 6 -22.90 3.49 -12.63
N ASP A 7 -24.13 3.00 -12.45
CA ASP A 7 -24.48 1.60 -12.14
C ASP A 7 -24.01 1.06 -10.78
N TYR A 8 -23.33 1.84 -9.95
CA TYR A 8 -22.96 1.42 -8.60
C TYR A 8 -23.71 2.21 -7.52
N GLN A 9 -24.05 1.53 -6.44
CA GLN A 9 -24.58 2.13 -5.23
C GLN A 9 -23.45 2.37 -4.22
N PRO A 10 -23.32 3.57 -3.64
CA PRO A 10 -22.35 3.80 -2.57
C PRO A 10 -22.77 3.00 -1.34
N ILE A 11 -21.82 2.25 -0.75
CA ILE A 11 -22.05 1.46 0.48
C ILE A 11 -21.15 1.89 1.64
N VAL A 12 -20.03 2.57 1.35
CA VAL A 12 -19.18 3.26 2.33
C VAL A 12 -18.81 4.62 1.75
N ASP A 13 -18.95 5.68 2.55
CA ASP A 13 -18.84 7.08 2.14
C ASP A 13 -17.69 7.36 1.16
N ASN A 14 -18.05 7.62 -0.09
CA ASN A 14 -17.16 7.93 -1.21
C ASN A 14 -16.00 6.92 -1.45
N SER A 15 -15.98 5.79 -0.75
CA SER A 15 -14.83 4.86 -0.71
C SER A 15 -15.16 3.47 -1.24
N VAL A 16 -16.38 2.96 -1.03
CA VAL A 16 -16.79 1.65 -1.54
C VAL A 16 -18.14 1.73 -2.22
N TYR A 17 -18.22 1.12 -3.41
CA TYR A 17 -19.40 1.10 -4.25
C TYR A 17 -19.72 -0.33 -4.66
N ALA A 18 -21.00 -0.69 -4.67
CA ALA A 18 -21.47 -2.02 -4.99
C ALA A 18 -22.38 -2.02 -6.22
N ARG A 19 -22.24 -3.05 -7.05
CA ARG A 19 -23.15 -3.34 -8.16
C ARG A 19 -23.45 -4.83 -8.19
N LYS A 20 -24.72 -5.17 -8.41
CA LYS A 20 -25.11 -6.55 -8.67
C LYS A 20 -24.66 -6.97 -10.06
N VAL A 21 -23.95 -8.08 -10.15
CA VAL A 21 -23.52 -8.67 -11.42
C VAL A 21 -24.37 -9.91 -11.68
N SER A 22 -24.99 -9.94 -12.84
CA SER A 22 -25.76 -11.08 -13.33
C SER A 22 -24.96 -11.79 -14.42
N GLY A 23 -24.91 -13.12 -14.40
CA GLY A 23 -24.13 -13.90 -15.37
C GLY A 23 -23.80 -15.31 -14.86
N GLU A 24 -22.77 -15.93 -15.45
CA GLU A 24 -22.32 -17.28 -15.06
C GLU A 24 -21.86 -17.37 -13.59
N LYS A 25 -21.39 -16.27 -13.03
CA LYS A 25 -21.04 -16.13 -11.61
C LYS A 25 -21.76 -14.92 -11.00
N PRO A 26 -23.01 -15.08 -10.52
CA PRO A 26 -23.76 -13.99 -9.93
C PRO A 26 -23.13 -13.53 -8.61
N GLY A 27 -23.06 -12.22 -8.39
CA GLY A 27 -22.39 -11.70 -7.20
C GLY A 27 -22.56 -10.19 -7.05
N ILE A 28 -21.86 -9.66 -6.04
CA ILE A 28 -21.76 -8.23 -5.78
C ILE A 28 -20.35 -7.80 -6.15
N ALA A 29 -20.23 -7.05 -7.25
CA ALA A 29 -19.01 -6.35 -7.61
C ALA A 29 -18.82 -5.17 -6.69
N LEU A 30 -17.61 -5.03 -6.16
CA LEU A 30 -17.19 -3.95 -5.30
C LEU A 30 -16.09 -3.14 -5.99
N VAL A 31 -16.26 -1.82 -6.00
CA VAL A 31 -15.24 -0.85 -6.42
C VAL A 31 -14.80 -0.05 -5.20
N PHE A 32 -13.50 -0.02 -4.96
CA PHE A 32 -12.85 0.74 -3.91
C PHE A 32 -12.17 1.96 -4.50
N LEU A 33 -12.46 3.14 -3.97
CA LEU A 33 -11.80 4.38 -4.35
C LEU A 33 -10.98 4.92 -3.19
N SER A 34 -9.72 5.23 -3.48
CA SER A 34 -8.87 5.99 -2.57
C SER A 34 -7.98 6.92 -3.38
N ARG A 35 -7.55 8.03 -2.77
CA ARG A 35 -6.47 8.85 -3.30
C ARG A 35 -5.26 8.72 -2.42
N HIS A 36 -4.09 8.92 -2.99
CA HIS A 36 -2.87 8.97 -2.21
C HIS A 36 -1.78 9.76 -2.94
N THR A 37 -0.87 10.33 -2.17
CA THR A 37 0.37 10.93 -2.66
C THR A 37 1.51 9.95 -2.40
N LYS A 38 2.24 9.58 -3.46
CA LYS A 38 3.46 8.80 -3.29
C LYS A 38 4.55 9.72 -2.73
N PRO A 39 5.16 9.35 -1.59
CA PRO A 39 6.19 10.18 -0.98
C PRO A 39 7.46 10.15 -1.83
N THR A 40 8.22 11.24 -1.78
CA THR A 40 9.59 11.27 -2.33
C THR A 40 10.54 10.51 -1.42
N GLU A 41 11.70 10.12 -1.95
CA GLU A 41 12.79 9.51 -1.19
C GLU A 41 13.13 10.30 0.07
N GLU A 42 13.23 11.62 -0.05
CA GLU A 42 13.53 12.52 1.07
C GLU A 42 12.43 12.50 2.14
N GLN A 43 11.16 12.46 1.73
CA GLN A 43 10.03 12.36 2.65
C GLN A 43 10.00 11.00 3.36
N ILE A 44 10.35 9.92 2.68
CA ILE A 44 10.47 8.58 3.30
C ILE A 44 11.60 8.58 4.32
N LEU A 45 12.79 9.06 3.94
CA LEU A 45 13.94 9.12 4.84
C LEU A 45 13.65 9.95 6.08
N ALA A 46 13.08 11.16 5.91
CA ALA A 46 12.69 12.00 7.03
C ALA A 46 11.68 11.28 7.95
N TYR A 47 10.68 10.62 7.37
CA TYR A 47 9.68 9.87 8.13
C TYR A 47 10.28 8.69 8.92
N ILE A 48 11.21 7.92 8.33
CA ILE A 48 11.95 6.86 9.02
C ILE A 48 12.78 7.45 10.18
N GLN A 49 13.54 8.51 9.92
CA GLN A 49 14.41 9.15 10.91
C GLN A 49 13.62 9.71 12.09
N ASP A 50 12.52 10.41 11.83
CA ASP A 50 11.67 10.98 12.88
C ASP A 50 10.96 9.89 13.69
N THR A 51 10.54 8.81 13.03
CA THR A 51 10.02 7.63 13.73
C THR A 51 11.09 6.98 14.60
N ALA A 52 12.32 6.83 14.09
CA ALA A 52 13.46 6.30 14.83
C ALA A 52 13.81 7.14 16.06
N LYS A 53 13.84 8.48 15.95
CA LYS A 53 14.05 9.40 17.08
C LYS A 53 12.97 9.21 18.15
N ARG A 54 11.71 9.14 17.75
CA ARG A 54 10.56 8.95 18.66
C ARG A 54 10.66 7.63 19.42
N VAL A 55 10.98 6.52 18.75
CA VAL A 55 11.10 5.21 19.41
C VAL A 55 12.38 5.07 20.23
N SER A 56 13.49 5.69 19.82
CA SER A 56 14.74 5.74 20.59
C SER A 56 14.55 6.49 21.91
N GLY A 57 13.88 7.65 21.89
CA GLY A 57 13.52 8.40 23.10
C GLY A 57 12.61 7.62 24.06
N ALA A 58 11.71 6.78 23.52
CA ALA A 58 10.85 5.90 24.32
C ALA A 58 11.58 4.65 24.85
N ALA A 59 12.55 4.11 24.09
CA ALA A 59 13.38 2.97 24.51
C ALA A 59 14.34 3.34 25.66
N ASN A 60 14.74 4.61 25.78
CA ASN A 60 15.53 5.12 26.90
C ASN A 60 14.71 5.38 28.18
N LEU A 61 13.37 5.26 28.10
CA LEU A 61 12.42 5.46 29.21
C LEU A 61 11.72 4.15 29.60
N ILE A 62 12.41 3.01 29.56
CA ILE A 62 11.87 1.75 30.11
C ILE A 62 11.85 1.85 31.63
N VAL A 63 10.77 2.44 32.16
CA VAL A 63 10.31 2.18 33.52
C VAL A 63 9.74 0.77 33.53
N VAL A 64 10.34 -0.10 34.33
CA VAL A 64 9.84 -1.45 34.63
C VAL A 64 8.38 -1.33 35.10
N GLY A 65 7.43 -1.70 34.24
CA GLY A 65 6.01 -1.86 34.63
C GLY A 65 4.94 -1.14 33.79
N SER A 66 5.26 -0.33 32.78
CA SER A 66 4.19 0.25 31.95
C SER A 66 3.83 -0.69 30.80
N ALA A 67 2.60 -1.20 30.82
CA ALA A 67 1.96 -1.90 29.70
C ALA A 67 2.33 -1.22 28.36
N ALA A 68 3.04 -1.96 27.50
CA ALA A 68 3.46 -1.47 26.21
C ALA A 68 2.22 -0.99 25.43
N ARG A 69 2.23 0.30 25.06
CA ARG A 69 1.21 0.97 24.24
C ARG A 69 0.77 0.05 23.08
N GLN A 70 -0.52 -0.29 23.05
CA GLN A 70 -1.10 -1.30 22.17
C GLN A 70 -1.24 -0.89 20.69
N ASP A 71 -0.94 0.36 20.32
CA ASP A 71 -1.08 0.84 18.94
C ASP A 71 0.27 1.30 18.34
N ARG A 72 1.22 0.37 18.20
CA ARG A 72 2.47 0.65 17.46
C ARG A 72 2.25 0.43 15.97
N THR A 73 2.73 1.37 15.17
CA THR A 73 2.78 1.20 13.71
C THR A 73 3.73 0.06 13.32
N PRO A 74 3.54 -0.59 12.15
CA PRO A 74 4.47 -1.62 11.67
C PRO A 74 5.92 -1.14 11.61
N LEU A 75 6.18 0.09 11.15
CA LEU A 75 7.52 0.67 11.10
C LEU A 75 8.14 0.80 12.49
N GLU A 76 7.40 1.36 13.45
CA GLU A 76 7.87 1.45 14.85
C GLU A 76 8.21 0.07 15.43
N ALA A 77 7.37 -0.93 15.14
CA ALA A 77 7.57 -2.28 15.63
C ALA A 77 8.85 -2.93 15.07
N VAL A 78 9.23 -2.63 13.82
CA VAL A 78 10.49 -3.11 13.24
C VAL A 78 11.67 -2.31 13.77
N LEU A 79 11.58 -0.98 13.84
CA LEU A 79 12.66 -0.12 14.35
C LEU A 79 13.07 -0.47 15.78
N LEU A 80 12.10 -0.81 16.64
CA LEU A 80 12.38 -1.24 18.01
C LEU A 80 13.10 -2.58 18.13
N LYS A 81 13.13 -3.39 17.06
CA LYS A 81 13.89 -4.65 17.01
C LYS A 81 15.34 -4.45 16.56
N LEU A 82 15.68 -3.26 16.04
CA LEU A 82 17.06 -2.95 15.66
C LEU A 82 17.94 -2.82 16.91
N PRO A 83 19.23 -3.22 16.84
CA PRO A 83 20.17 -2.92 17.91
C PRO A 83 20.26 -1.41 18.16
N LEU A 84 20.35 -1.00 19.44
CA LEU A 84 20.35 0.42 19.83
C LEU A 84 21.35 1.28 19.04
N PRO A 85 22.61 0.87 18.79
CA PRO A 85 23.54 1.67 17.99
C PRO A 85 23.07 1.90 16.55
N VAL A 86 22.40 0.91 15.95
CA VAL A 86 21.83 1.04 14.60
C VAL A 86 20.63 1.96 14.63
N LEU A 87 19.74 1.80 15.62
CA LEU A 87 18.58 2.67 15.77
C LEU A 87 19.01 4.15 15.92
N GLU A 88 20.07 4.42 16.68
CA GLU A 88 20.67 5.75 16.81
C GLU A 88 21.27 6.24 15.48
N HIS A 89 21.97 5.39 14.73
CA HIS A 89 22.48 5.75 13.41
C HIS A 89 21.36 6.09 12.41
N VAL A 90 20.24 5.36 12.45
CA VAL A 90 19.05 5.67 11.66
C VAL A 90 18.47 7.00 12.12
N ALA A 91 18.26 7.20 13.43
CA ALA A 91 17.67 8.42 13.99
C ALA A 91 18.50 9.69 13.69
N THR A 92 19.83 9.57 13.64
CA THR A 92 20.76 10.68 13.35
C THR A 92 21.03 10.86 11.86
N GLY A 93 20.54 9.97 11.00
CA GLY A 93 20.77 10.05 9.56
C GLY A 93 22.23 9.79 9.17
N ARG A 94 22.91 8.85 9.84
CA ARG A 94 24.29 8.47 9.50
C ARG A 94 24.41 8.13 8.00
N PRO A 95 25.45 8.60 7.29
CA PRO A 95 25.57 8.43 5.83
C PRO A 95 25.43 6.99 5.36
N ASP A 96 26.14 6.05 6.00
CA ASP A 96 26.14 4.63 5.63
C ASP A 96 24.73 4.01 5.72
N CYS A 97 24.01 4.28 6.83
CA CYS A 97 22.65 3.80 7.04
C CYS A 97 21.67 4.45 6.06
N THR A 98 21.80 5.76 5.83
CA THR A 98 20.96 6.48 4.87
C THR A 98 21.15 5.95 3.45
N GLN A 99 22.40 5.68 3.06
CA GLN A 99 22.70 5.09 1.75
C GLN A 99 22.12 3.69 1.62
N PHE A 100 22.21 2.85 2.66
CA PHE A 100 21.58 1.54 2.69
C PHE A 100 20.06 1.66 2.47
N LEU A 101 19.38 2.51 3.24
CA LEU A 101 17.94 2.70 3.11
C LEU A 101 17.55 3.12 1.68
N ARG A 102 18.29 4.05 1.06
CA ARG A 102 18.07 4.49 -0.33
C ARG A 102 18.19 3.37 -1.36
N GLN A 103 19.17 2.47 -1.18
CA GLN A 103 19.39 1.35 -2.10
C GLN A 103 18.24 0.36 -2.11
N HIS A 104 17.53 0.24 -0.99
CA HIS A 104 16.40 -0.68 -0.80
C HIS A 104 15.03 0.00 -0.88
N MET A 105 14.95 1.29 -1.23
CA MET A 105 13.67 1.96 -1.51
C MET A 105 13.14 1.62 -2.89
N ASP A 106 11.80 1.57 -3.03
CA ASP A 106 11.11 1.43 -4.31
C ASP A 106 11.53 2.57 -5.27
N ASP A 107 11.90 2.22 -6.50
CA ASP A 107 12.29 3.16 -7.55
C ASP A 107 11.25 4.27 -7.80
N ARG A 108 9.96 3.98 -7.52
CA ARG A 108 8.87 4.97 -7.63
C ARG A 108 9.04 6.15 -6.67
N ALA A 109 9.69 5.93 -5.53
CA ALA A 109 9.99 7.00 -4.57
C ALA A 109 11.17 7.90 -4.99
N ARG A 110 11.99 7.47 -5.97
CA ARG A 110 13.15 8.23 -6.45
C ARG A 110 12.78 9.46 -7.29
N ARG A 111 11.49 9.71 -7.50
CA ARG A 111 11.01 10.92 -8.19
C ARG A 111 11.18 12.14 -7.29
N GLN A 112 11.64 13.25 -7.87
CA GLN A 112 11.90 14.49 -7.14
C GLN A 112 10.62 15.21 -6.70
N THR A 113 9.52 15.01 -7.43
CA THR A 113 8.23 15.64 -7.13
C THR A 113 7.24 14.60 -6.62
N PRO A 114 6.52 14.86 -5.51
CA PRO A 114 5.42 14.03 -5.07
C PRO A 114 4.38 13.88 -6.19
N GLN A 115 3.85 12.67 -6.34
CA GLN A 115 2.85 12.38 -7.36
C GLN A 115 1.57 11.88 -6.71
N GLN A 116 0.44 12.43 -7.14
CA GLN A 116 -0.87 12.05 -6.65
C GLN A 116 -1.52 11.02 -7.54
N TYR A 117 -2.22 10.09 -6.93
CA TYR A 117 -2.88 8.99 -7.61
C TYR A 117 -4.29 8.77 -7.08
N VAL A 118 -5.18 8.28 -7.95
CA VAL A 118 -6.40 7.59 -7.56
C VAL A 118 -6.19 6.10 -7.75
N THR A 119 -6.50 5.31 -6.73
CA THR A 119 -6.54 3.85 -6.81
C THR A 119 -7.98 3.40 -6.94
N ILE A 120 -8.24 2.58 -7.96
CA ILE A 120 -9.49 1.86 -8.19
C ILE A 120 -9.23 0.39 -7.89
N GLY A 121 -9.70 -0.11 -6.75
CA GLY A 121 -9.68 -1.54 -6.44
C GLY A 121 -10.97 -2.21 -6.89
N TYR A 122 -10.90 -3.44 -7.38
CA TYR A 122 -12.06 -4.20 -7.81
C TYR A 122 -12.02 -5.65 -7.32
N GLY A 123 -13.19 -6.14 -6.93
CA GLY A 123 -13.39 -7.55 -6.61
C GLY A 123 -14.86 -7.91 -6.53
N THR A 124 -15.15 -9.20 -6.50
CA THR A 124 -16.52 -9.71 -6.50
C THR A 124 -16.76 -10.59 -5.29
N LEU A 125 -17.87 -10.39 -4.58
CA LEU A 125 -18.33 -11.26 -3.50
C LEU A 125 -19.54 -12.08 -3.94
N PRO A 126 -19.73 -13.30 -3.41
CA PRO A 126 -21.00 -14.00 -3.56
C PRO A 126 -22.10 -13.21 -2.84
N GLU A 127 -23.33 -13.20 -3.39
CA GLU A 127 -24.46 -12.48 -2.79
C GLU A 127 -24.72 -12.92 -1.34
N ALA A 128 -24.60 -14.22 -1.05
CA ALA A 128 -24.79 -14.77 0.29
C ALA A 128 -23.75 -14.28 1.33
N GLY A 129 -22.58 -13.81 0.87
CA GLY A 129 -21.51 -13.26 1.71
C GLY A 129 -21.50 -11.73 1.77
N PHE A 130 -22.45 -11.06 1.12
CA PHE A 130 -22.53 -9.61 1.14
C PHE A 130 -23.44 -9.12 2.26
N THR A 131 -22.86 -8.40 3.22
CA THR A 131 -23.61 -7.72 4.27
C THR A 131 -23.51 -6.21 4.05
N PRO A 132 -24.62 -5.49 3.78
CA PRO A 132 -24.59 -4.04 3.61
C PRO A 132 -24.30 -3.33 4.95
N GLY A 133 -23.77 -2.10 4.89
CA GLY A 133 -23.51 -1.26 6.05
C GLY A 133 -22.26 -1.63 6.85
N GLN A 134 -21.38 -2.46 6.29
CA GLN A 134 -20.07 -2.76 6.88
C GLN A 134 -19.05 -1.70 6.46
N ASN A 135 -17.91 -1.64 7.15
CA ASN A 135 -16.83 -0.72 6.80
C ASN A 135 -15.94 -1.27 5.68
N GLU A 136 -15.10 -0.40 5.11
CA GLU A 136 -14.16 -0.75 4.04
C GLU A 136 -13.20 -1.89 4.40
N ALA A 137 -12.75 -1.94 5.67
CA ALA A 137 -11.83 -2.97 6.15
C ALA A 137 -12.48 -4.36 6.13
N HIS A 138 -13.77 -4.45 6.47
CA HIS A 138 -14.53 -5.69 6.38
C HIS A 138 -14.58 -6.20 4.94
N TYR A 139 -15.00 -5.36 3.98
CA TYR A 139 -15.07 -5.78 2.58
C TYR A 139 -13.70 -6.15 1.99
N THR A 140 -12.66 -5.40 2.36
CA THR A 140 -11.28 -5.73 1.99
C THR A 140 -10.86 -7.09 2.53
N GLY A 141 -11.17 -7.39 3.80
CA GLY A 141 -10.89 -8.70 4.41
C GLY A 141 -11.69 -9.83 3.76
N GLU A 142 -12.98 -9.59 3.48
CA GLU A 142 -13.84 -10.56 2.81
C GLU A 142 -13.33 -10.91 1.40
N LEU A 143 -12.78 -9.96 0.65
CA LEU A 143 -12.21 -10.19 -0.68
C LEU A 143 -10.82 -10.86 -0.65
N ALA A 144 -10.12 -10.80 0.49
CA ALA A 144 -8.80 -11.39 0.66
C ALA A 144 -8.83 -12.90 0.98
N GLN A 145 -9.99 -13.44 1.39
CA GLN A 145 -10.14 -14.86 1.76
C GLN A 145 -9.84 -15.82 0.59
N GLU A 146 -8.91 -16.74 0.79
CA GLU A 146 -8.49 -17.72 -0.23
C GLU A 146 -9.64 -18.65 -0.68
N THR A 147 -10.54 -19.00 0.24
CA THR A 147 -11.72 -19.83 -0.06
C THR A 147 -12.62 -19.21 -1.12
N LYS A 148 -12.68 -17.87 -1.19
CA LYS A 148 -13.43 -17.17 -2.24
C LYS A 148 -12.69 -17.16 -3.57
N LYS A 149 -11.36 -16.98 -3.54
CA LYS A 149 -10.50 -17.06 -4.74
C LYS A 149 -10.65 -18.40 -5.45
N GLY A 150 -10.66 -19.50 -4.70
CA GLY A 150 -10.88 -20.85 -5.26
C GLY A 150 -12.22 -21.03 -5.98
N ASN A 151 -13.24 -20.22 -5.63
CA ASN A 151 -14.56 -20.24 -6.27
C ASN A 151 -14.71 -19.16 -7.36
N GLY A 152 -13.66 -18.41 -7.68
CA GLY A 152 -13.67 -17.31 -8.63
C GLY A 152 -14.30 -16.01 -8.12
N TYR A 153 -14.38 -15.84 -6.80
CA TYR A 153 -14.71 -14.59 -6.12
C TYR A 153 -13.45 -14.02 -5.43
N GLY A 154 -13.52 -12.80 -4.91
CA GLY A 154 -12.41 -12.14 -4.22
C GLY A 154 -11.86 -10.97 -5.02
N ARG A 155 -10.72 -10.45 -4.56
CA ARG A 155 -10.02 -9.34 -5.22
C ARG A 155 -9.53 -9.78 -6.59
N ALA A 156 -9.90 -9.03 -7.62
CA ALA A 156 -9.55 -9.34 -9.01
C ALA A 156 -8.41 -8.45 -9.49
N TRP A 157 -8.50 -7.12 -9.30
CA TRP A 157 -7.46 -6.21 -9.73
C TRP A 157 -7.48 -4.87 -8.97
N ASP A 158 -6.40 -4.11 -9.10
CA ASP A 158 -6.26 -2.71 -8.71
C ASP A 158 -5.65 -1.91 -9.85
N VAL A 159 -6.15 -0.69 -10.05
CA VAL A 159 -5.61 0.27 -11.01
C VAL A 159 -5.20 1.54 -10.27
N GLU A 160 -3.92 1.90 -10.33
CA GLU A 160 -3.42 3.20 -9.92
C GLU A 160 -3.41 4.15 -11.11
N LEU A 161 -4.02 5.32 -10.97
CA LEU A 161 -4.13 6.36 -12.00
C LEU A 161 -3.43 7.63 -11.54
N LEU A 162 -2.48 8.13 -12.31
CA LEU A 162 -1.78 9.39 -12.03
C LEU A 162 -2.74 10.57 -12.23
N ILE A 163 -2.82 11.44 -11.22
CA ILE A 163 -3.53 12.72 -11.31
C ILE A 163 -2.55 13.77 -11.85
N GLU A 164 -2.86 14.37 -12.99
CA GLU A 164 -2.12 15.50 -13.56
C GLU A 164 -3.08 16.70 -13.67
N ASN A 165 -2.71 17.85 -13.08
CA ASN A 165 -3.52 19.07 -13.04
C ASN A 165 -4.94 18.86 -12.48
N ASP A 166 -5.06 18.09 -11.39
CA ASP A 166 -6.34 17.73 -10.76
C ASP A 166 -7.33 17.01 -11.68
N LEU A 167 -6.82 16.29 -12.69
CA LEU A 167 -7.60 15.52 -13.64
C LEU A 167 -7.10 14.08 -13.75
N LEU A 168 -8.05 13.17 -14.00
CA LEU A 168 -7.75 11.78 -14.34
C LEU A 168 -7.29 11.64 -15.81
N PRO A 169 -6.52 10.59 -16.15
CA PRO A 169 -6.12 10.31 -17.53
C PRO A 169 -7.31 10.20 -18.49
N ALA A 170 -7.07 10.48 -19.77
CA ALA A 170 -8.09 10.33 -20.79
C ALA A 170 -8.48 8.86 -20.99
N SER A 171 -9.75 8.59 -21.31
CA SER A 171 -10.25 7.23 -21.61
C SER A 171 -9.52 6.62 -22.81
N GLU A 172 -9.10 7.45 -23.76
CA GLU A 172 -8.30 7.05 -24.91
C GLU A 172 -6.97 6.42 -24.48
N ASP A 173 -6.26 7.04 -23.53
CA ASP A 173 -4.98 6.53 -23.04
C ASP A 173 -5.15 5.16 -22.38
N ILE A 174 -6.22 5.00 -21.60
CA ILE A 174 -6.54 3.74 -20.94
C ILE A 174 -6.94 2.67 -21.96
N LYS A 175 -7.79 3.02 -22.94
CA LYS A 175 -8.18 2.08 -24.01
C LYS A 175 -6.98 1.56 -24.79
N ILE A 176 -6.01 2.43 -25.11
CA ILE A 176 -4.77 2.04 -25.78
C ILE A 176 -4.03 1.02 -24.91
N MET A 177 -3.84 1.29 -23.62
CA MET A 177 -3.14 0.37 -22.72
C MET A 177 -3.83 -0.98 -22.57
N LEU A 178 -5.15 -0.98 -22.34
CA LEU A 178 -5.95 -2.20 -22.19
C LEU A 178 -5.93 -3.04 -23.48
N ARG A 179 -6.00 -2.39 -24.65
CA ARG A 179 -5.89 -3.06 -25.97
C ARG A 179 -4.56 -3.78 -26.13
N HIS A 180 -3.49 -3.22 -25.59
CA HIS A 180 -2.15 -3.80 -25.65
C HIS A 180 -1.81 -4.68 -24.43
N GLN A 181 -2.78 -4.97 -23.55
CA GLN A 181 -2.60 -5.76 -22.32
C GLN A 181 -1.38 -5.33 -21.50
N THR A 182 -1.07 -4.03 -21.51
CA THR A 182 0.09 -3.50 -20.78
C THR A 182 -0.31 -3.28 -19.32
N THR A 183 0.52 -3.72 -18.38
CA THR A 183 0.23 -3.62 -16.94
C THR A 183 0.78 -2.34 -16.33
N ARG A 184 1.66 -1.62 -17.04
CA ARG A 184 2.32 -0.41 -16.53
C ARG A 184 2.58 0.63 -17.62
N SER A 185 2.28 1.87 -17.31
CA SER A 185 2.73 3.05 -18.06
C SER A 185 3.16 4.15 -17.10
N ARG A 186 3.40 5.35 -17.64
CA ARG A 186 3.65 6.56 -16.84
C ARG A 186 2.44 6.96 -15.99
N THR A 187 1.23 6.79 -16.52
CA THR A 187 -0.02 7.33 -15.95
C THR A 187 -0.90 6.27 -15.30
N LEU A 188 -0.60 4.98 -15.52
CA LEU A 188 -1.45 3.88 -15.10
C LEU A 188 -0.63 2.65 -14.70
N VAL A 189 -1.02 2.01 -13.60
CA VAL A 189 -0.47 0.72 -13.15
C VAL A 189 -1.62 -0.22 -12.82
N VAL A 190 -1.61 -1.44 -13.35
CA VAL A 190 -2.59 -2.49 -13.06
C VAL A 190 -1.91 -3.61 -12.27
N THR A 191 -2.60 -4.16 -11.28
CA THR A 191 -2.15 -5.33 -10.53
C THR A 191 -3.34 -6.27 -10.32
N PRO A 192 -3.22 -7.60 -10.50
CA PRO A 192 -2.06 -8.35 -10.97
C PRO A 192 -1.82 -8.21 -12.48
N ASP A 193 -0.73 -8.79 -12.99
CA ASP A 193 -0.32 -8.65 -14.40
C ASP A 193 -1.30 -9.29 -15.40
N GLN A 194 -2.18 -10.18 -14.96
CA GLN A 194 -3.25 -10.76 -15.77
C GLN A 194 -4.60 -10.22 -15.32
N TYR A 195 -5.36 -9.64 -16.25
CA TYR A 195 -6.64 -8.99 -15.96
C TYR A 195 -7.62 -9.09 -17.13
N ASP A 196 -8.92 -8.95 -16.84
CA ASP A 196 -9.94 -8.75 -17.88
C ASP A 196 -10.02 -7.26 -18.24
N ALA A 197 -9.70 -6.93 -19.48
CA ALA A 197 -9.71 -5.56 -19.99
C ALA A 197 -11.12 -4.94 -20.00
N ASN A 198 -12.18 -5.74 -20.15
CA ASN A 198 -13.56 -5.26 -20.15
C ASN A 198 -13.98 -4.81 -18.75
N ASP A 199 -13.64 -5.60 -17.73
CA ASP A 199 -13.93 -5.25 -16.33
C ASP A 199 -13.27 -3.91 -15.94
N ILE A 200 -12.00 -3.72 -16.32
CA ILE A 200 -11.30 -2.45 -16.07
C ILE A 200 -11.94 -1.30 -16.84
N SER A 201 -12.28 -1.52 -18.12
CA SER A 201 -12.89 -0.48 -18.97
C SER A 201 -14.24 0.00 -18.42
N ASP A 202 -15.07 -0.92 -17.93
CA ASP A 202 -16.39 -0.61 -17.38
C ASP A 202 -16.27 0.09 -16.02
N ALA A 203 -15.43 -0.42 -15.12
CA ALA A 203 -15.18 0.23 -13.84
C ALA A 203 -14.56 1.62 -14.01
N PHE A 204 -13.57 1.77 -14.90
CA PHE A 204 -12.97 3.07 -15.19
C PHE A 204 -13.99 4.06 -15.77
N ARG A 205 -14.87 3.61 -16.67
CA ARG A 205 -15.93 4.46 -17.23
C ARG A 205 -16.85 4.99 -16.14
N ALA A 206 -17.29 4.13 -15.22
CA ALA A 206 -18.13 4.51 -14.09
C ALA A 206 -17.40 5.51 -13.16
N VAL A 207 -16.13 5.26 -12.87
CA VAL A 207 -15.29 6.13 -12.03
C VAL A 207 -15.04 7.50 -12.69
N ARG A 208 -14.70 7.53 -13.98
CA ARG A 208 -14.47 8.77 -14.71
C ARG A 208 -15.74 9.64 -14.79
N ALA A 209 -16.90 9.02 -14.96
CA ALA A 209 -18.18 9.74 -14.97
C ALA A 209 -18.50 10.38 -13.60
N GLY A 210 -18.11 9.73 -12.50
CA GLY A 210 -18.30 10.25 -11.14
C GLY A 210 -17.24 11.24 -10.67
N LEU A 211 -16.06 11.28 -11.33
CA LEU A 211 -14.91 12.11 -10.96
C LEU A 211 -14.58 13.17 -12.03
N ASP A 212 -15.61 13.69 -12.68
CA ASP A 212 -15.50 14.64 -13.81
C ASP A 212 -15.06 16.05 -13.40
N LYS A 213 -15.08 16.37 -12.09
CA LYS A 213 -14.74 17.69 -11.54
C LYS A 213 -13.61 17.59 -10.51
N PRO A 214 -12.64 18.52 -10.49
CA PRO A 214 -11.57 18.56 -9.49
C PRO A 214 -12.06 18.50 -8.03
N GLU A 215 -13.20 19.15 -7.75
CA GLU A 215 -13.82 19.18 -6.42
C GLU A 215 -14.22 17.79 -5.90
N THR A 216 -14.49 16.83 -6.80
CA THR A 216 -14.86 15.46 -6.43
C THR A 216 -13.65 14.63 -6.01
N LEU A 217 -12.47 14.89 -6.59
CA LEU A 217 -11.23 14.20 -6.21
C LEU A 217 -10.86 14.45 -4.75
N SER A 218 -11.09 15.67 -4.25
CA SER A 218 -10.83 16.02 -2.84
C SER A 218 -11.75 15.29 -1.85
N GLN A 219 -12.87 14.73 -2.32
CA GLN A 219 -13.84 14.00 -1.50
C GLN A 219 -13.52 12.51 -1.37
N ILE A 220 -12.55 12.01 -2.16
CA ILE A 220 -12.06 10.65 -2.07
C ILE A 220 -11.19 10.52 -0.80
N PRO A 221 -11.33 9.43 -0.01
CA PRO A 221 -10.49 9.21 1.16
C PRO A 221 -9.01 9.24 0.81
N ASP A 222 -8.24 10.01 1.58
CA ASP A 222 -6.80 10.11 1.43
C ASP A 222 -6.09 9.03 2.25
N ARG A 223 -5.28 8.21 1.57
CA ARG A 223 -4.48 7.12 2.13
C ARG A 223 -2.98 7.43 2.11
N SER A 224 -2.58 8.69 1.85
CA SER A 224 -1.17 9.11 1.77
C SER A 224 -0.34 8.70 2.99
N GLU A 225 -0.90 8.76 4.20
CA GLU A 225 -0.17 8.35 5.41
C GLU A 225 0.11 6.86 5.45
N ILE A 226 -0.87 6.03 5.07
CA ILE A 226 -0.72 4.57 4.99
C ILE A 226 0.30 4.21 3.91
N ILE A 227 0.24 4.88 2.75
CA ILE A 227 1.22 4.67 1.67
C ILE A 227 2.62 5.07 2.13
N ARG A 228 2.77 6.21 2.82
CA ARG A 228 4.07 6.62 3.37
C ARG A 228 4.63 5.60 4.37
N GLU A 229 3.79 5.07 5.24
CA GLU A 229 4.16 3.99 6.18
C GLU A 229 4.66 2.75 5.44
N LEU A 230 3.94 2.27 4.41
CA LEU A 230 4.33 1.10 3.63
C LEU A 230 5.66 1.31 2.90
N PHE A 231 5.84 2.46 2.25
CA PHE A 231 7.08 2.80 1.54
C PHE A 231 8.28 2.96 2.47
N ALA A 232 8.05 3.35 3.73
CA ALA A 232 9.09 3.44 4.75
C ALA A 232 9.43 2.10 5.38
N LEU A 233 8.47 1.16 5.42
CA LEU A 233 8.64 -0.14 6.06
C LEU A 233 9.65 -1.01 5.32
N ASP A 234 9.52 -1.13 4.00
CA ASP A 234 10.34 -2.01 3.15
C ASP A 234 11.86 -1.84 3.39
N PRO A 235 12.45 -0.63 3.24
CA PRO A 235 13.90 -0.46 3.42
C PRO A 235 14.35 -0.74 4.87
N VAL A 236 13.48 -0.55 5.86
CA VAL A 236 13.78 -0.81 7.27
C VAL A 236 13.72 -2.31 7.58
N VAL A 237 12.80 -3.05 6.97
CA VAL A 237 12.77 -4.52 7.03
C VAL A 237 14.04 -5.10 6.41
N GLU A 238 14.48 -4.58 5.26
CA GLU A 238 15.74 -5.00 4.65
C GLU A 238 16.95 -4.71 5.54
N LEU A 239 16.99 -3.54 6.19
CA LEU A 239 18.04 -3.21 7.15
C LEU A 239 18.05 -4.18 8.34
N PHE A 240 16.87 -4.50 8.88
CA PHE A 240 16.73 -5.48 9.95
C PHE A 240 17.25 -6.86 9.53
N ASN A 241 16.85 -7.34 8.35
CA ASN A 241 17.28 -8.63 7.81
C ASN A 241 18.81 -8.68 7.62
N PHE A 242 19.40 -7.63 7.04
CA PHE A 242 20.83 -7.51 6.83
C PHE A 242 21.63 -7.60 8.14
N ILE A 243 21.16 -6.94 9.19
CA ILE A 243 21.81 -6.96 10.51
C ILE A 243 21.70 -8.35 11.13
N MET A 244 20.52 -8.96 11.09
CA MET A 244 20.30 -10.30 11.63
C MET A 244 21.19 -11.34 10.96
N GLN A 245 21.32 -11.27 9.63
CA GLN A 245 22.23 -12.14 8.87
C GLN A 245 23.69 -11.91 9.29
N SER A 246 24.13 -10.65 9.38
CA SER A 246 25.49 -10.30 9.80
C SER A 246 25.83 -10.84 11.20
N VAL A 247 24.88 -10.77 12.14
CA VAL A 247 25.04 -11.31 13.50
C VAL A 247 25.15 -12.83 13.48
N MET A 248 24.32 -13.52 12.69
CA MET A 248 24.38 -14.97 12.55
C MET A 248 25.71 -15.44 11.96
N GLU A 249 26.21 -14.76 10.92
CA GLU A 249 27.49 -15.08 10.29
C GLU A 249 28.67 -14.91 11.27
N GLN A 250 28.66 -13.84 12.08
CA GLN A 250 29.67 -13.63 13.12
C GLN A 250 29.65 -14.72 14.19
N GLN A 251 28.46 -15.12 14.66
CA GLN A 251 28.32 -16.20 15.64
C GLN A 251 28.81 -17.55 15.09
N GLN A 252 28.51 -17.86 13.82
CA GLN A 252 29.00 -19.08 13.17
C GLN A 252 30.52 -19.05 12.97
N ALA A 253 31.08 -17.91 12.59
CA ALA A 253 32.53 -17.75 12.44
C ALA A 253 33.26 -17.91 13.78
N GLN A 254 32.71 -17.36 14.87
CA GLN A 254 33.24 -17.55 16.22
C GLN A 254 33.13 -19.02 16.67
N ALA A 255 31.99 -19.67 16.43
CA ALA A 255 31.80 -21.09 16.76
C ALA A 255 32.75 -22.01 15.96
N ARG A 256 33.06 -21.68 14.71
CA ARG A 256 34.06 -22.42 13.89
C ARG A 256 35.48 -22.22 14.39
N LYS A 257 35.84 -21.02 14.85
CA LYS A 257 37.16 -20.74 15.48
C LYS A 257 37.34 -21.46 16.82
N LEU A 258 36.25 -21.78 17.51
CA LEU A 258 36.25 -22.45 18.82
C LEU A 258 36.18 -23.98 18.73
N ARG A 259 36.04 -24.59 17.53
CA ARG A 259 36.16 -26.04 17.38
C ARG A 259 37.66 -26.41 17.33
N PRO A 260 38.18 -27.20 18.28
CA PRO A 260 39.55 -27.71 18.19
C PRO A 260 39.64 -28.61 16.96
N GLN A 261 40.71 -28.44 16.18
CA GLN A 261 41.07 -29.42 15.15
C GLN A 261 41.49 -30.70 15.89
N TYR A 262 40.60 -31.70 15.88
CA TYR A 262 40.91 -33.08 16.22
C TYR A 262 40.99 -33.89 14.93
#